data_AF-A0A7S4N2Q0-F1
#
_entry.id   AF-A0A7S4N2Q0-F1
#
_cell.length_a   1.000
_cell.length_b   1.000
_cell.length_c   1.000
_cell.angle_alpha   90.00
_cell.angle_beta   90.00
_cell.angle_gamma   90.00
#
_symmetry.space_group_name_H-M   'P 1'
#
loop_
_entity.id
_entity.type
_entity.pdbx_description
1 polymer ?
#
loop_
_entity_poly.entity_id
_entity_poly.type
_entity_poly.pdbx_seq_one_letter_code
_entity_poly.pdbx_strand_id
1 'polypeptide(L)'
;MKMPQLGRIPPSSPGRHRPQGSAVRNAAAIVLALAGAAAIFSSSLDGEELSSGPSLARRSLKQSKSRGMVLKQQAQECGYPVHYARTFRSESDVEPTVAASYPGSGARMTWMLVQSLTGQATGDEWNFGKQGDKVVTMKTHHPHPMGKKRDWPREIPRAILLLRNPADAIPSFHNFLYEVQHKLEGHSTRAPHDEWVNWRDSSATDGELRGGGFERLLASWVNSVKYWMNSYPREGEHRLTLAYEDLIGDNNGINTTLELGGFLEKAKGVEMIPDPAIECTWHRVVKGNDAPRSLRNGEKQRRYKRKQLDLMVSALDELEMKYENEGKLVGILRRYRSNIIKRPAEEKGKHLPEEVATKMARR
;
A
#
# COMPACT_ATOMS: atom_id res chain seq x y z
N MET A 1 11.32 50.02 39.17
CA MET A 1 11.77 49.66 37.81
C MET A 1 10.56 49.70 36.87
N LYS A 2 10.66 50.49 35.80
CA LYS A 2 9.56 50.92 34.92
C LYS A 2 9.23 49.86 33.86
N MET A 3 7.93 49.67 33.61
CA MET A 3 7.39 48.96 32.44
C MET A 3 7.58 49.78 31.15
N PRO A 4 7.76 49.14 29.97
CA PRO A 4 7.70 49.83 28.69
C PRO A 4 6.27 49.96 28.16
N GLN A 5 5.97 51.14 27.60
CA GLN A 5 4.69 51.51 27.02
C GLN A 5 4.52 51.03 25.58
N LEU A 6 3.25 50.77 25.24
CA LEU A 6 2.71 50.48 23.91
C LEU A 6 2.80 51.71 22.99
N GLY A 7 3.38 51.52 21.79
CA GLY A 7 3.41 52.49 20.70
C GLY A 7 2.22 52.35 19.75
N ARG A 8 1.62 53.47 19.39
CA ARG A 8 0.38 53.62 18.58
C ARG A 8 0.61 53.44 17.08
N ILE A 9 -0.43 52.94 16.42
CA ILE A 9 -0.63 52.83 14.96
C ILE A 9 -1.18 54.16 14.41
N PRO A 10 -0.73 54.67 13.24
CA PRO A 10 -1.42 55.71 12.48
C PRO A 10 -2.37 55.12 11.41
N PRO A 11 -3.47 55.80 11.05
CA PRO A 11 -4.44 55.33 10.07
C PRO A 11 -4.07 55.78 8.65
N SER A 12 -4.30 54.93 7.65
CA SER A 12 -4.38 55.33 6.25
C SER A 12 -5.64 54.78 5.59
N SER A 13 -6.39 55.71 5.01
CA SER A 13 -7.71 55.59 4.37
C SER A 13 -7.67 54.97 2.96
N PRO A 14 -8.83 54.64 2.35
CA PRO A 14 -8.95 53.59 1.34
C PRO A 14 -8.89 54.10 -0.10
N GLY A 15 -8.12 53.40 -0.95
CA GLY A 15 -8.14 53.55 -2.40
C GLY A 15 -9.08 52.52 -3.04
N ARG A 16 -10.24 52.98 -3.54
CA ARG A 16 -11.13 52.23 -4.43
C ARG A 16 -10.55 52.15 -5.83
N HIS A 17 -10.35 50.94 -6.35
CA HIS A 17 -10.38 50.68 -7.79
C HIS A 17 -11.22 49.44 -8.07
N ARG A 18 -12.37 49.64 -8.75
CA ARG A 18 -13.15 48.60 -9.41
C ARG A 18 -12.56 48.35 -10.80
N PRO A 19 -12.41 47.09 -11.21
CA PRO A 19 -12.65 46.70 -12.59
C PRO A 19 -14.06 46.15 -12.73
N GLN A 20 -14.86 46.78 -13.58
CA GLN A 20 -16.03 46.17 -14.20
C GLN A 20 -15.53 45.18 -15.25
N GLY A 21 -16.10 43.97 -15.29
CA GLY A 21 -15.76 42.97 -16.29
C GLY A 21 -16.60 41.72 -16.13
N SER A 22 -17.65 41.64 -16.94
CA SER A 22 -18.63 40.56 -17.08
C SER A 22 -18.05 39.13 -17.03
N ALA A 23 -18.35 38.39 -15.96
CA ALA A 23 -18.30 36.92 -15.95
C ALA A 23 -19.20 36.33 -14.83
N VAL A 24 -20.41 36.88 -14.64
CA VAL A 24 -21.35 36.38 -13.61
C VAL A 24 -22.67 36.00 -14.26
N ARG A 25 -22.64 34.99 -15.15
CA ARG A 25 -23.86 34.27 -15.56
C ARG A 25 -23.72 32.75 -15.65
N ASN A 26 -22.52 32.18 -15.54
CA ASN A 26 -22.32 30.71 -15.53
C ASN A 26 -21.95 30.11 -14.16
N ALA A 27 -21.82 30.92 -13.09
CA ALA A 27 -21.51 30.41 -11.75
C ALA A 27 -22.74 29.89 -10.98
N ALA A 28 -23.96 30.34 -11.31
CA ALA A 28 -25.16 29.96 -10.56
C ALA A 28 -25.68 28.56 -10.91
N ALA A 29 -25.45 28.06 -12.12
CA ALA A 29 -25.88 26.72 -12.54
C ALA A 29 -24.98 25.60 -11.96
N ILE A 30 -23.73 25.92 -11.62
CA ILE A 30 -22.78 24.97 -11.00
C ILE A 30 -23.00 24.90 -9.48
N VAL A 31 -23.37 26.02 -8.83
CA VAL A 31 -23.67 26.04 -7.38
C VAL A 31 -24.94 25.25 -7.04
N LEU A 32 -25.94 25.18 -7.94
CA LEU A 32 -27.15 24.38 -7.73
C LEU A 32 -26.96 22.87 -7.98
N ALA A 33 -26.00 22.46 -8.83
CA ALA A 33 -25.61 21.05 -8.97
C ALA A 33 -24.74 20.55 -7.80
N LEU A 34 -24.02 21.45 -7.12
CA LEU A 34 -23.14 21.12 -5.98
C LEU A 34 -23.88 21.07 -4.63
N ALA A 35 -24.97 21.82 -4.46
CA ALA A 35 -25.84 21.68 -3.28
C ALA A 35 -26.56 20.31 -3.24
N GLY A 36 -26.87 19.73 -4.42
CA GLY A 36 -27.44 18.38 -4.51
C GLY A 36 -26.45 17.27 -4.14
N ALA A 37 -25.17 17.38 -4.54
CA ALA A 37 -24.16 16.35 -4.26
C ALA A 37 -23.64 16.38 -2.81
N ALA A 38 -23.57 17.55 -2.17
CA ALA A 38 -23.19 17.67 -0.76
C ALA A 38 -24.32 17.23 0.18
N ALA A 39 -25.59 17.46 -0.18
CA ALA A 39 -26.73 16.94 0.56
C ALA A 39 -26.84 15.41 0.49
N ILE A 40 -26.50 14.78 -0.65
CA ILE A 40 -26.50 13.31 -0.81
C ILE A 40 -25.42 12.62 0.05
N PHE A 41 -24.31 13.29 0.41
CA PHE A 41 -23.26 12.69 1.25
C PHE A 41 -23.31 13.09 2.74
N SER A 42 -23.87 14.25 3.11
CA SER A 42 -24.05 14.63 4.53
C SER A 42 -25.34 14.08 5.17
N SER A 43 -26.36 13.72 4.38
CA SER A 43 -27.54 13.01 4.89
C SER A 43 -27.46 11.48 4.74
N SER A 44 -26.30 10.97 4.26
CA SER A 44 -26.02 9.53 4.08
C SER A 44 -24.94 9.01 5.04
N LEU A 45 -24.76 9.68 6.19
CA LEU A 45 -23.93 9.19 7.31
C LEU A 45 -24.76 8.82 8.55
N ASP A 46 -26.08 8.78 8.42
CA ASP A 46 -26.93 7.97 9.27
C ASP A 46 -27.29 6.68 8.50
N GLY A 47 -26.59 5.59 8.83
CA GLY A 47 -27.19 4.27 8.83
C GLY A 47 -27.45 3.53 7.52
N GLU A 48 -26.84 3.86 6.38
CA GLU A 48 -26.64 2.85 5.34
C GLU A 48 -25.29 2.16 5.54
N GLU A 49 -25.36 0.97 6.13
CA GLU A 49 -24.44 -0.12 5.82
C GLU A 49 -23.98 0.04 4.37
N LEU A 50 -22.66 0.12 4.15
CA LEU A 50 -22.07 -0.47 2.95
C LEU A 50 -22.43 -1.95 3.02
N SER A 51 -23.66 -2.25 2.62
CA SER A 51 -24.28 -3.55 2.68
C SER A 51 -23.29 -4.47 2.02
N SER A 52 -22.68 -5.30 2.85
CA SER A 52 -22.15 -6.57 2.42
C SER A 52 -23.35 -7.33 1.89
N GLY A 53 -23.76 -7.01 0.65
CA GLY A 53 -24.84 -7.71 -0.01
C GLY A 53 -24.52 -9.20 0.09
N PRO A 54 -25.54 -10.07 0.13
CA PRO A 54 -25.38 -11.52 0.31
C PRO A 54 -24.37 -12.17 -0.68
N SER A 55 -23.97 -11.45 -1.73
CA SER A 55 -22.84 -11.70 -2.63
C SER A 55 -21.46 -11.82 -1.95
N LEU A 56 -21.07 -10.93 -1.02
CA LEU A 56 -19.72 -10.96 -0.41
C LEU A 56 -19.56 -12.07 0.64
N ALA A 57 -20.60 -12.32 1.44
CA ALA A 57 -20.62 -13.44 2.39
C ALA A 57 -20.66 -14.81 1.67
N ARG A 58 -21.47 -14.94 0.60
CA ARG A 58 -21.45 -16.14 -0.26
C ARG A 58 -20.13 -16.31 -1.02
N ARG A 59 -19.45 -15.22 -1.41
CA ARG A 59 -18.09 -15.26 -1.96
C ARG A 59 -17.08 -15.74 -0.92
N SER A 60 -17.15 -15.27 0.32
CA SER A 60 -16.25 -15.68 1.41
C SER A 60 -16.34 -17.18 1.70
N LEU A 61 -17.55 -17.77 1.72
CA LEU A 61 -17.73 -19.21 1.94
C LEU A 61 -17.26 -20.06 0.75
N LYS A 62 -17.55 -19.64 -0.49
CA LYS A 62 -17.03 -20.30 -1.71
C LYS A 62 -15.51 -20.21 -1.78
N GLN A 63 -14.94 -19.07 -1.38
CA GLN A 63 -13.50 -18.85 -1.30
C GLN A 63 -12.84 -19.69 -0.19
N SER A 64 -13.53 -19.94 0.93
CA SER A 64 -13.04 -20.85 1.97
C SER A 64 -12.98 -22.31 1.50
N LYS A 65 -14.01 -22.80 0.81
CA LYS A 65 -14.01 -24.17 0.24
C LYS A 65 -12.96 -24.35 -0.86
N SER A 66 -12.78 -23.36 -1.74
CA SER A 66 -11.71 -23.43 -2.75
C SER A 66 -10.32 -23.35 -2.13
N ARG A 67 -10.12 -22.56 -1.07
CA ARG A 67 -8.83 -22.42 -0.36
C ARG A 67 -8.32 -23.71 0.25
N GLY A 68 -9.18 -24.48 0.93
CA GLY A 68 -8.78 -25.77 1.50
C GLY A 68 -8.36 -26.80 0.43
N MET A 69 -8.85 -26.65 -0.80
CA MET A 69 -8.46 -27.49 -1.93
C MET A 69 -7.07 -27.11 -2.46
N VAL A 70 -6.76 -25.82 -2.55
CA VAL A 70 -5.46 -25.30 -3.02
C VAL A 70 -4.31 -25.76 -2.12
N LEU A 71 -4.46 -25.70 -0.79
CA LEU A 71 -3.41 -26.13 0.14
C LEU A 71 -3.13 -27.65 0.09
N LYS A 72 -4.17 -28.47 -0.11
CA LYS A 72 -4.00 -29.93 -0.26
C LYS A 72 -3.26 -30.28 -1.55
N GLN A 73 -3.61 -29.62 -2.64
CA GLN A 73 -2.92 -29.77 -3.90
C GLN A 73 -1.46 -29.32 -3.78
N GLN A 74 -1.20 -28.20 -3.08
CA GLN A 74 0.16 -27.73 -2.81
C GLN A 74 0.96 -28.75 -1.99
N ALA A 75 0.37 -29.31 -0.93
CA ALA A 75 1.02 -30.35 -0.13
C ALA A 75 1.42 -31.57 -0.98
N GLN A 76 0.52 -32.01 -1.87
CA GLN A 76 0.78 -33.12 -2.77
C GLN A 76 1.89 -32.81 -3.78
N GLU A 77 1.87 -31.62 -4.39
CA GLU A 77 2.86 -31.22 -5.39
C GLU A 77 4.25 -30.95 -4.79
N CYS A 78 4.29 -30.33 -3.61
CA CYS A 78 5.53 -30.03 -2.91
C CYS A 78 6.01 -31.18 -2.00
N GLY A 79 5.33 -32.33 -2.02
CA GLY A 79 5.77 -33.54 -1.35
C GLY A 79 5.72 -33.51 0.19
N TYR A 80 4.87 -32.66 0.80
CA TYR A 80 4.71 -32.62 2.25
C TYR A 80 3.36 -33.20 2.71
N PRO A 81 3.26 -33.72 3.95
CA PRO A 81 2.05 -34.40 4.39
C PRO A 81 0.80 -33.52 4.33
N VAL A 82 -0.32 -34.09 3.85
CA VAL A 82 -1.61 -33.39 3.72
C VAL A 82 -2.17 -32.91 5.08
N HIS A 83 -1.67 -33.43 6.21
CA HIS A 83 -2.10 -32.92 7.52
C HIS A 83 -1.67 -31.46 7.76
N TYR A 84 -0.58 -30.98 7.15
CA TYR A 84 -0.25 -29.54 7.11
C TYR A 84 -1.26 -28.71 6.30
N ALA A 85 -2.03 -29.36 5.43
CA ALA A 85 -3.15 -28.75 4.70
C ALA A 85 -4.50 -28.96 5.40
N ARG A 86 -4.55 -29.63 6.57
CA ARG A 86 -5.79 -30.04 7.23
C ARG A 86 -6.18 -29.04 8.32
N THR A 87 -7.31 -28.39 8.03
CA THR A 87 -8.17 -27.55 8.88
C THR A 87 -7.58 -26.25 9.41
N PHE A 88 -8.00 -25.18 8.72
CA PHE A 88 -8.05 -23.74 9.07
C PHE A 88 -8.52 -23.36 10.50
N ARG A 89 -8.73 -24.34 11.38
CA ARG A 89 -9.08 -24.15 12.77
C ARG A 89 -8.04 -24.90 13.57
N SER A 90 -6.89 -24.27 13.83
CA SER A 90 -6.10 -24.73 14.96
C SER A 90 -7.00 -24.58 16.19
N GLU A 91 -7.16 -25.66 16.94
CA GLU A 91 -7.80 -25.59 18.26
C GLU A 91 -6.87 -24.91 19.27
N SER A 92 -5.58 -24.80 18.95
CA SER A 92 -4.58 -24.07 19.73
C SER A 92 -4.73 -22.56 19.58
N ASP A 93 -4.53 -21.86 20.70
CA ASP A 93 -4.33 -20.41 20.75
C ASP A 93 -3.09 -20.05 19.92
N VAL A 94 -3.30 -19.34 18.81
CA VAL A 94 -2.24 -18.82 17.96
C VAL A 94 -1.99 -17.37 18.35
N GLU A 95 -0.75 -17.05 18.68
CA GLU A 95 -0.35 -15.67 18.90
C GLU A 95 -0.19 -14.96 17.54
N PRO A 96 -1.03 -13.95 17.24
CA PRO A 96 -0.98 -13.31 15.93
C PRO A 96 0.30 -12.49 15.75
N THR A 97 0.69 -12.29 14.49
CA THR A 97 1.73 -11.32 14.09
C THR A 97 1.12 -10.29 13.13
N VAL A 98 1.40 -9.00 13.31
CA VAL A 98 0.95 -7.98 12.35
C VAL A 98 1.73 -8.11 11.05
N ALA A 99 1.06 -8.17 9.91
CA ALA A 99 1.69 -8.07 8.60
C ALA A 99 1.46 -6.67 8.01
N ALA A 100 2.37 -5.75 8.32
CA ALA A 100 2.30 -4.35 7.97
C ALA A 100 2.96 -4.05 6.62
N SER A 101 2.30 -3.23 5.81
CA SER A 101 2.88 -2.74 4.55
C SER A 101 2.16 -1.50 4.04
N TYR A 102 2.89 -0.61 3.36
CA TYR A 102 2.26 0.45 2.59
C TYR A 102 1.41 -0.16 1.44
N PRO A 103 0.26 0.43 1.08
CA PRO A 103 -0.53 -0.04 -0.06
C PRO A 103 0.29 -0.18 -1.35
N GLY A 104 0.12 -1.29 -2.08
CA GLY A 104 0.91 -1.55 -3.28
C GLY A 104 2.28 -2.20 -3.04
N SER A 105 2.67 -2.46 -1.79
CA SER A 105 3.95 -3.11 -1.43
C SER A 105 3.95 -4.64 -1.44
N GLY A 106 2.87 -5.29 -1.88
CA GLY A 106 2.82 -6.76 -2.01
C GLY A 106 2.09 -7.50 -0.88
N ALA A 107 1.29 -6.80 -0.07
CA ALA A 107 0.57 -7.37 1.08
C ALA A 107 -0.20 -8.67 0.78
N ARG A 108 -0.87 -8.76 -0.39
CA ARG A 108 -1.62 -9.97 -0.79
C ARG A 108 -0.71 -11.17 -1.05
N MET A 109 0.46 -10.95 -1.64
CA MET A 109 1.44 -12.01 -1.89
C MET A 109 1.98 -12.55 -0.57
N THR A 110 2.45 -11.66 0.31
CA THR A 110 2.95 -12.05 1.63
C THR A 110 1.85 -12.72 2.46
N TRP A 111 0.61 -12.25 2.38
CA TRP A 111 -0.55 -12.91 3.00
C TRP A 111 -0.69 -14.37 2.54
N MET A 112 -0.68 -14.61 1.22
CA MET A 112 -0.75 -15.97 0.68
C MET A 112 0.46 -16.81 1.07
N LEU A 113 1.66 -16.23 1.08
CA LEU A 113 2.88 -16.93 1.42
C LEU A 113 2.87 -17.39 2.88
N VAL A 114 2.54 -16.51 3.82
CA VAL A 114 2.40 -16.86 5.25
C VAL A 114 1.39 -18.00 5.44
N GLN A 115 0.24 -17.92 4.76
CA GLN A 115 -0.78 -18.96 4.82
C GLN A 115 -0.28 -20.30 4.29
N SER A 116 0.43 -20.31 3.16
CA SER A 116 1.00 -21.52 2.58
C SER A 116 2.14 -22.11 3.41
N LEU A 117 2.92 -21.25 4.08
CA LEU A 117 4.03 -21.65 4.94
C LEU A 117 3.59 -22.27 6.26
N THR A 118 2.45 -21.85 6.80
CA THR A 118 1.98 -22.25 8.14
C THR A 118 0.78 -23.20 8.10
N GLY A 119 0.08 -23.26 6.96
CA GLY A 119 -1.24 -23.89 6.88
C GLY A 119 -2.34 -23.14 7.66
N GLN A 120 -2.00 -22.04 8.34
CA GLN A 120 -2.89 -21.33 9.25
C GLN A 120 -3.66 -20.20 8.56
N ALA A 121 -4.78 -19.84 9.18
CA ALA A 121 -5.60 -18.73 8.71
C ALA A 121 -4.88 -17.40 8.91
N THR A 122 -5.14 -16.47 8.01
CA THR A 122 -4.54 -15.14 7.99
C THR A 122 -5.65 -14.14 7.72
N GLY A 123 -5.63 -13.02 8.43
CA GLY A 123 -6.73 -12.04 8.47
C GLY A 123 -6.32 -10.65 7.98
N ASP A 124 -7.28 -9.73 8.02
CA ASP A 124 -7.04 -8.31 7.81
C ASP A 124 -7.74 -7.46 8.88
N GLU A 125 -7.25 -6.23 9.03
CA GLU A 125 -7.69 -5.27 10.05
C GLU A 125 -9.21 -4.99 10.08
N TRP A 126 -9.91 -5.27 8.97
CA TRP A 126 -11.36 -5.06 8.83
C TRP A 126 -12.17 -6.20 9.43
N ASN A 127 -11.60 -7.40 9.49
CA ASN A 127 -12.25 -8.61 10.03
C ASN A 127 -11.79 -8.99 11.45
N PHE A 128 -10.92 -8.18 12.05
CA PHE A 128 -10.45 -8.39 13.41
C PHE A 128 -11.62 -8.38 14.40
N GLY A 129 -11.74 -9.43 15.23
CA GLY A 129 -12.81 -9.64 16.20
C GLY A 129 -13.88 -10.64 15.77
N LYS A 130 -14.15 -10.79 14.46
CA LYS A 130 -15.06 -11.84 13.93
C LYS A 130 -14.33 -13.16 13.69
N GLN A 131 -13.10 -13.07 13.21
CA GLN A 131 -12.16 -14.19 13.08
C GLN A 131 -11.10 -14.15 14.19
N GLY A 132 -11.35 -13.32 15.23
CA GLY A 132 -10.43 -12.91 16.28
C GLY A 132 -9.67 -14.08 16.91
N ASP A 133 -8.39 -13.82 17.16
CA ASP A 133 -7.43 -14.62 17.91
C ASP A 133 -6.98 -15.94 17.26
N LYS A 134 -7.54 -16.29 16.09
CA LYS A 134 -7.25 -17.56 15.41
C LYS A 134 -6.54 -17.40 14.07
N VAL A 135 -5.83 -16.29 13.89
CA VAL A 135 -5.05 -16.03 12.67
C VAL A 135 -3.59 -15.87 13.01
N VAL A 136 -2.72 -16.47 12.19
CA VAL A 136 -1.26 -16.36 12.36
C VAL A 136 -0.76 -14.97 12.03
N THR A 137 -1.40 -14.30 11.06
CA THR A 137 -1.10 -12.89 10.77
C THR A 137 -2.32 -12.03 10.55
N MET A 138 -2.17 -10.75 10.88
CA MET A 138 -3.16 -9.70 10.69
C MET A 138 -2.61 -8.63 9.71
N LYS A 139 -3.10 -8.64 8.47
CA LYS A 139 -2.68 -7.68 7.44
C LYS A 139 -3.22 -6.28 7.73
N THR A 140 -2.37 -5.28 7.68
CA THR A 140 -2.76 -3.86 7.85
C THR A 140 -2.00 -2.95 6.88
N HIS A 141 -2.66 -1.84 6.53
CA HIS A 141 -2.05 -0.71 5.84
C HIS A 141 -1.91 0.53 6.74
N HIS A 142 -2.28 0.45 8.03
CA HIS A 142 -2.05 1.52 9.00
C HIS A 142 -0.55 1.91 9.00
N PRO A 143 -0.18 3.19 9.11
CA PRO A 143 -0.98 4.39 9.35
C PRO A 143 -1.55 5.07 8.10
N HIS A 144 -1.59 4.40 6.94
CA HIS A 144 -2.25 4.96 5.76
C HIS A 144 -3.74 5.26 6.07
N PRO A 145 -4.35 6.34 5.55
CA PRO A 145 -5.75 6.69 5.83
C PRO A 145 -6.79 5.62 5.46
N MET A 146 -6.44 4.70 4.55
CA MET A 146 -7.27 3.53 4.21
C MET A 146 -7.09 2.34 5.15
N GLY A 147 -6.16 2.41 6.10
CA GLY A 147 -5.97 1.39 7.14
C GLY A 147 -6.77 1.72 8.39
N LYS A 148 -7.12 0.69 9.17
CA LYS A 148 -7.87 0.87 10.41
C LYS A 148 -6.90 1.22 11.55
N LYS A 149 -7.14 2.35 12.22
CA LYS A 149 -6.38 2.73 13.42
C LYS A 149 -6.67 1.75 14.56
N ARG A 150 -5.62 1.24 15.19
CA ARG A 150 -5.64 0.36 16.37
C ARG A 150 -4.42 0.61 17.23
N ASP A 151 -4.45 0.10 18.47
CA ASP A 151 -3.28 0.10 19.34
C ASP A 151 -2.46 -1.17 19.09
N TRP A 152 -1.91 -1.28 17.87
CA TRP A 152 -1.26 -2.50 17.40
C TRP A 152 -0.19 -3.06 18.35
N PRO A 153 0.76 -2.26 18.89
CA PRO A 153 1.81 -2.80 19.77
C PRO A 153 1.27 -3.38 21.07
N ARG A 154 0.15 -2.84 21.57
CA ARG A 154 -0.51 -3.35 22.77
C ARG A 154 -1.32 -4.62 22.50
N GLU A 155 -1.92 -4.71 21.32
CA GLU A 155 -2.81 -5.81 20.95
C GLU A 155 -2.06 -7.01 20.35
N ILE A 156 -0.98 -6.75 19.60
CA ILE A 156 -0.21 -7.75 18.87
C ILE A 156 1.30 -7.43 19.03
N PRO A 157 2.07 -8.24 19.77
CA PRO A 157 3.43 -7.91 20.18
C PRO A 157 4.48 -8.04 19.07
N ARG A 158 4.12 -8.61 17.92
CA ARG A 158 5.04 -8.90 16.82
C ARG A 158 4.56 -8.30 15.51
N ALA A 159 5.49 -7.82 14.69
CA ALA A 159 5.19 -7.25 13.38
C ALA A 159 6.18 -7.69 12.30
N ILE A 160 5.67 -7.92 11.10
CA ILE A 160 6.42 -7.99 9.86
C ILE A 160 6.21 -6.65 9.15
N LEU A 161 7.29 -5.95 8.84
CA LEU A 161 7.28 -4.73 8.04
C LEU A 161 7.77 -5.04 6.63
N LEU A 162 6.84 -5.16 5.68
CA LEU A 162 7.16 -5.35 4.27
C LEU A 162 7.31 -3.98 3.58
N LEU A 163 8.54 -3.69 3.16
CA LEU A 163 8.90 -2.51 2.40
C LEU A 163 8.96 -2.83 0.91
N ARG A 164 8.58 -1.86 0.09
CA ARG A 164 8.76 -1.89 -1.36
C ARG A 164 9.28 -0.53 -1.78
N ASN A 165 10.12 -0.49 -2.82
CA ASN A 165 10.66 0.75 -3.35
C ASN A 165 9.51 1.76 -3.59
N PRO A 166 9.56 3.00 -3.05
CA PRO A 166 8.47 3.96 -3.21
C PRO A 166 8.17 4.28 -4.68
N ALA A 167 9.18 4.20 -5.55
CA ALA A 167 9.04 4.38 -7.00
C ALA A 167 8.22 3.27 -7.69
N ASP A 168 7.95 2.16 -7.00
CA ASP A 168 7.14 1.05 -7.49
C ASP A 168 5.85 0.84 -6.66
N ALA A 169 5.89 1.11 -5.36
CA ALA A 169 4.74 1.00 -4.46
C ALA A 169 3.67 2.06 -4.74
N ILE A 170 4.06 3.33 -4.87
CA ILE A 170 3.16 4.46 -5.16
C ILE A 170 2.36 4.25 -6.45
N PRO A 171 2.98 3.93 -7.60
CA PRO A 171 2.21 3.72 -8.84
C PRO A 171 1.38 2.44 -8.79
N SER A 172 1.83 1.40 -8.07
CA SER A 172 1.04 0.20 -7.83
C SER A 172 -0.25 0.51 -7.07
N PHE A 173 -0.17 1.40 -6.08
CA PHE A 173 -1.34 1.89 -5.35
C PHE A 173 -2.22 2.83 -6.19
N HIS A 174 -1.64 3.71 -7.00
CA HIS A 174 -2.40 4.52 -7.95
C HIS A 174 -3.23 3.66 -8.90
N ASN A 175 -2.67 2.57 -9.44
CA ASN A 175 -3.43 1.63 -10.26
C ASN A 175 -4.62 1.02 -9.51
N PHE A 176 -4.47 0.72 -8.21
CA PHE A 176 -5.59 0.24 -7.40
C PHE A 176 -6.68 1.31 -7.23
N LEU A 177 -6.30 2.57 -6.97
CA LEU A 177 -7.26 3.68 -6.89
C LEU A 177 -8.03 3.85 -8.21
N TYR A 178 -7.32 3.78 -9.33
CA TYR A 178 -7.91 3.83 -10.67
C TYR A 178 -8.92 2.69 -10.89
N GLU A 179 -8.56 1.45 -10.53
CA GLU A 179 -9.45 0.28 -10.62
C GLU A 179 -10.73 0.48 -9.78
N VAL A 180 -10.60 0.96 -8.55
CA VAL A 180 -11.75 1.24 -7.66
C VAL A 180 -12.65 2.33 -8.24
N GLN A 181 -12.07 3.45 -8.69
CA GLN A 181 -12.81 4.58 -9.25
C GLN A 181 -13.62 4.18 -10.49
N HIS A 182 -13.06 3.32 -11.33
CA HIS A 182 -13.68 2.88 -12.59
C HIS A 182 -14.45 1.55 -12.45
N LYS A 183 -14.66 1.06 -11.21
CA LYS A 183 -15.36 -0.21 -10.92
C LYS A 183 -14.79 -1.41 -11.69
N LEU A 184 -13.48 -1.43 -11.90
CA LEU A 184 -12.77 -2.51 -12.59
C LEU A 184 -12.47 -3.66 -11.63
N GLU A 185 -12.21 -4.83 -12.19
CA GLU A 185 -11.75 -5.97 -11.40
C GLU A 185 -10.38 -5.66 -10.76
N GLY A 186 -10.21 -6.02 -9.49
CA GLY A 186 -8.98 -5.73 -8.76
C GLY A 186 -7.77 -6.43 -9.36
N HIS A 187 -6.68 -5.69 -9.57
CA HIS A 187 -5.47 -6.17 -10.25
C HIS A 187 -5.63 -6.50 -11.75
N SER A 188 -6.67 -6.02 -12.42
CA SER A 188 -6.93 -6.24 -13.85
C SER A 188 -6.33 -5.18 -14.78
N THR A 189 -6.15 -3.93 -14.32
CA THR A 189 -5.90 -2.80 -15.21
C THR A 189 -4.90 -1.82 -14.61
N ARG A 190 -3.87 -1.43 -15.38
CA ARG A 190 -3.01 -0.30 -15.04
C ARG A 190 -3.72 0.97 -15.49
N ALA A 191 -3.65 2.02 -14.67
CA ALA A 191 -4.14 3.32 -15.07
C ALA A 191 -3.49 3.76 -16.41
N PRO A 192 -4.22 4.43 -17.32
CA PRO A 192 -3.62 5.06 -18.48
C PRO A 192 -2.42 5.97 -18.12
N HIS A 193 -1.56 6.23 -19.10
CA HIS A 193 -0.33 7.00 -18.87
C HIS A 193 -0.62 8.45 -18.50
N ASP A 194 -1.53 9.08 -19.24
CA ASP A 194 -2.06 10.41 -19.01
C ASP A 194 -2.74 10.55 -17.65
N GLU A 195 -3.56 9.57 -17.24
CA GLU A 195 -4.13 9.52 -15.89
C GLU A 195 -3.06 9.52 -14.81
N TRP A 196 -2.00 8.71 -14.99
CA TRP A 196 -0.85 8.72 -14.08
C TRP A 196 -0.14 10.08 -14.06
N VAL A 197 0.14 10.68 -15.22
CA VAL A 197 0.83 11.98 -15.32
C VAL A 197 0.01 13.08 -14.65
N ASN A 198 -1.28 13.16 -14.95
CA ASN A 198 -2.20 14.15 -14.37
C ASN A 198 -2.30 14.00 -12.86
N TRP A 199 -2.48 12.77 -12.38
CA TRP A 199 -2.53 12.48 -10.94
C TRP A 199 -1.20 12.84 -10.27
N ARG A 200 -0.08 12.34 -10.78
CA ARG A 200 1.27 12.53 -10.24
C ARG A 200 1.65 14.00 -10.15
N ASP A 201 1.25 14.79 -11.14
CA ASP A 201 1.61 16.20 -11.28
C ASP A 201 0.59 17.16 -10.67
N SER A 202 -0.56 16.65 -10.20
CA SER A 202 -1.57 17.46 -9.54
C SER A 202 -0.99 18.09 -8.27
N SER A 203 -1.10 19.41 -8.13
CA SER A 203 -0.79 20.07 -6.86
C SER A 203 -1.88 19.76 -5.84
N ALA A 204 -1.50 19.51 -4.60
CA ALA A 204 -2.43 19.30 -3.49
C ALA A 204 -3.12 20.61 -3.03
N THR A 205 -3.41 21.53 -3.95
CA THR A 205 -3.82 22.91 -3.64
C THR A 205 -5.28 23.06 -3.22
N ASP A 206 -6.13 22.08 -3.53
CA ASP A 206 -7.54 22.16 -3.18
C ASP A 206 -7.83 21.09 -2.13
N GLY A 207 -8.28 21.51 -0.95
CA GLY A 207 -8.52 20.70 0.26
C GLY A 207 -9.52 19.54 0.12
N GLU A 208 -9.82 19.10 -1.10
CA GLU A 208 -10.53 17.87 -1.39
C GLU A 208 -9.57 16.66 -1.38
N LEU A 209 -9.99 15.59 -0.72
CA LEU A 209 -9.29 14.29 -0.71
C LEU A 209 -9.05 13.69 -2.12
N ARG A 210 -9.61 14.28 -3.19
CA ARG A 210 -9.45 13.85 -4.58
C ARG A 210 -8.20 14.39 -5.31
N GLY A 211 -7.48 15.38 -4.76
CA GLY A 211 -6.21 15.88 -5.34
C GLY A 211 -4.99 15.12 -4.81
N GLY A 212 -4.62 14.01 -5.44
CA GLY A 212 -3.49 13.18 -5.01
C GLY A 212 -2.17 13.55 -5.68
N GLY A 213 -1.49 14.58 -5.17
CA GLY A 213 -0.10 14.84 -5.54
C GLY A 213 0.81 13.68 -5.09
N PHE A 214 1.77 13.33 -5.94
CA PHE A 214 2.84 12.37 -5.68
C PHE A 214 3.46 12.54 -4.27
N GLU A 215 3.67 13.78 -3.85
CA GLU A 215 4.27 14.19 -2.58
C GLU A 215 3.47 13.69 -1.37
N ARG A 216 2.14 13.71 -1.45
CA ARG A 216 1.27 13.22 -0.36
C ARG A 216 1.44 11.72 -0.15
N LEU A 217 1.51 10.96 -1.23
CA LEU A 217 1.72 9.50 -1.14
C LEU A 217 3.14 9.17 -0.70
N LEU A 218 4.15 9.93 -1.13
CA LEU A 218 5.50 9.79 -0.63
C LEU A 218 5.57 10.06 0.89
N ALA A 219 4.95 11.15 1.36
CA ALA A 219 4.87 11.45 2.78
C ALA A 219 4.13 10.35 3.56
N SER A 220 3.05 9.78 3.00
CA SER A 220 2.35 8.66 3.63
C SER A 220 3.19 7.38 3.66
N TRP A 221 4.01 7.11 2.63
CA TRP A 221 4.95 5.98 2.62
C TRP A 221 6.00 6.15 3.71
N VAL A 222 6.62 7.34 3.80
CA VAL A 222 7.60 7.68 4.85
C VAL A 222 6.98 7.54 6.24
N ASN A 223 5.77 8.07 6.44
CA ASN A 223 5.05 7.96 7.70
C ASN A 223 4.77 6.50 8.07
N SER A 224 4.46 5.66 7.09
CA SER A 224 4.29 4.22 7.31
C SER A 224 5.56 3.58 7.84
N VAL A 225 6.72 3.85 7.22
CA VAL A 225 8.00 3.33 7.70
C VAL A 225 8.26 3.81 9.13
N LYS A 226 8.16 5.12 9.38
CA LYS A 226 8.41 5.72 10.70
C LYS A 226 7.54 5.11 11.79
N TYR A 227 6.24 4.94 11.52
CA TYR A 227 5.30 4.39 12.49
C TYR A 227 5.70 2.98 12.93
N TRP A 228 5.92 2.05 11.99
CA TRP A 228 6.22 0.66 12.33
C TRP A 228 7.59 0.50 12.97
N MET A 229 8.57 1.27 12.51
CA MET A 229 9.90 1.28 13.11
C MET A 229 9.87 1.75 14.56
N ASN A 230 9.12 2.82 14.84
CA ASN A 230 8.99 3.36 16.20
C ASN A 230 8.12 2.50 17.11
N SER A 231 7.10 1.84 16.55
CA SER A 231 6.12 1.07 17.32
C SER A 231 6.65 -0.31 17.72
N TYR A 232 7.60 -0.86 16.94
CA TYR A 232 8.24 -2.15 17.19
C TYR A 232 9.76 -2.00 17.07
N PRO A 233 10.44 -1.41 18.07
CA PRO A 233 11.84 -0.95 17.92
C PRO A 233 12.89 -2.06 17.90
N ARG A 234 12.55 -3.30 18.28
CA ARG A 234 13.53 -4.40 18.35
C ARG A 234 13.42 -5.33 17.14
N GLU A 235 14.35 -5.19 16.20
CA GLU A 235 14.50 -6.09 15.06
C GLU A 235 14.83 -7.53 15.53
N GLY A 236 14.27 -8.54 14.86
CA GLY A 236 14.47 -9.96 15.13
C GLY A 236 13.66 -10.55 16.30
N GLU A 237 13.32 -9.72 17.30
CA GLU A 237 12.48 -10.09 18.45
C GLU A 237 11.01 -9.72 18.20
N HIS A 238 10.73 -8.43 18.07
CA HIS A 238 9.36 -7.90 17.91
C HIS A 238 9.06 -7.49 16.47
N ARG A 239 10.09 -7.29 15.64
CA ARG A 239 9.92 -6.85 14.25
C ARG A 239 10.78 -7.64 13.28
N LEU A 240 10.23 -8.01 12.14
CA LEU A 240 10.99 -8.45 10.96
C LEU A 240 10.78 -7.47 9.81
N THR A 241 11.85 -6.83 9.36
CA THR A 241 11.81 -5.93 8.20
C THR A 241 12.20 -6.69 6.93
N LEU A 242 11.35 -6.69 5.91
CA LEU A 242 11.59 -7.38 4.63
C LEU A 242 11.53 -6.39 3.46
N ALA A 243 12.40 -6.57 2.47
CA ALA A 243 12.24 -5.94 1.16
C ALA A 243 11.41 -6.84 0.24
N TYR A 244 10.38 -6.28 -0.38
CA TYR A 244 9.54 -6.96 -1.36
C TYR A 244 10.37 -7.52 -2.52
N GLU A 245 11.34 -6.74 -3.00
CA GLU A 245 12.24 -7.10 -4.09
C GLU A 245 13.12 -8.30 -3.74
N ASP A 246 13.49 -8.46 -2.47
CA ASP A 246 14.22 -9.63 -2.01
C ASP A 246 13.30 -10.85 -1.94
N LEU A 247 12.08 -10.67 -1.42
CA LEU A 247 11.10 -11.74 -1.31
C LEU A 247 10.70 -12.31 -2.68
N ILE A 248 10.69 -11.49 -3.73
CA ILE A 248 10.35 -11.92 -5.09
C ILE A 248 11.56 -12.23 -5.98
N GLY A 249 12.79 -12.02 -5.50
CA GLY A 249 13.99 -12.23 -6.30
C GLY A 249 14.34 -13.71 -6.45
N ASP A 250 14.87 -14.11 -7.60
CA ASP A 250 15.23 -15.51 -7.85
C ASP A 250 16.40 -15.97 -6.97
N ASN A 251 17.32 -15.07 -6.64
CA ASN A 251 18.53 -15.39 -5.90
C ASN A 251 18.36 -15.34 -4.37
N ASN A 252 17.38 -14.57 -3.89
CA ASN A 252 17.21 -14.27 -2.47
C ASN A 252 15.80 -14.58 -1.95
N GLY A 253 14.83 -14.89 -2.80
CA GLY A 253 13.45 -15.13 -2.38
C GLY A 253 13.29 -16.30 -1.43
N ILE A 254 13.99 -17.41 -1.67
CA ILE A 254 13.98 -18.59 -0.79
C ILE A 254 14.57 -18.23 0.57
N ASN A 255 15.75 -17.62 0.62
CA ASN A 255 16.39 -17.20 1.88
C ASN A 255 15.54 -16.19 2.66
N THR A 256 14.92 -15.23 1.96
CA THR A 256 13.99 -14.26 2.57
C THR A 256 12.74 -14.95 3.12
N THR A 257 12.30 -16.04 2.47
CA THR A 257 11.16 -16.84 2.92
C THR A 257 11.49 -17.71 4.13
N LEU A 258 12.70 -18.28 4.18
CA LEU A 258 13.22 -18.97 5.36
C LEU A 258 13.30 -18.02 6.56
N GLU A 259 13.80 -16.79 6.35
CA GLU A 259 13.83 -15.77 7.39
C GLU A 259 12.42 -15.39 7.89
N LEU A 260 11.46 -15.23 6.98
CA LEU A 260 10.06 -15.03 7.33
C LEU A 260 9.51 -16.21 8.16
N GLY A 261 9.80 -17.45 7.75
CA GLY A 261 9.38 -18.65 8.45
C GLY A 261 9.93 -18.74 9.87
N GLY A 262 11.25 -18.63 10.02
CA GLY A 262 11.90 -18.67 11.34
C GLY A 262 11.50 -17.50 12.25
N PHE A 263 11.05 -16.37 11.70
CA PHE A 263 10.38 -15.35 12.50
C PHE A 263 8.99 -15.84 12.93
N LEU A 264 8.15 -16.32 12.02
CA LEU A 264 6.78 -16.77 12.36
C LEU A 264 6.76 -17.86 13.44
N GLU A 265 7.65 -18.85 13.39
CA GLU A 265 7.74 -19.95 14.38
C GLU A 265 7.98 -19.51 15.82
N LYS A 266 8.54 -18.30 16.02
CA LYS A 266 8.72 -17.77 17.38
C LYS A 266 7.40 -17.40 18.06
N ALA A 267 6.29 -17.30 17.33
CA ALA A 267 4.98 -17.02 17.91
C ALA A 267 4.36 -18.30 18.44
N LYS A 268 3.73 -18.22 19.62
CA LYS A 268 3.05 -19.36 20.22
C LYS A 268 2.02 -19.96 19.25
N GLY A 269 2.07 -21.28 19.08
CA GLY A 269 1.08 -22.02 18.30
C GLY A 269 1.26 -21.92 16.78
N VAL A 270 2.34 -21.35 16.29
CA VAL A 270 2.68 -21.32 14.86
C VAL A 270 3.60 -22.47 14.52
N GLU A 271 3.20 -23.29 13.55
CA GLU A 271 3.99 -24.38 13.00
C GLU A 271 4.22 -24.11 11.51
N MET A 272 5.45 -24.32 11.04
CA MET A 272 5.79 -24.17 9.63
C MET A 272 5.76 -25.51 8.92
N ILE A 273 5.61 -25.47 7.59
CA ILE A 273 5.93 -26.59 6.73
C ILE A 273 7.43 -26.95 6.84
N PRO A 274 7.81 -28.22 6.60
CA PRO A 274 9.21 -28.63 6.64
C PRO A 274 10.10 -27.86 5.64
N ASP A 275 11.36 -27.60 6.02
CA ASP A 275 12.33 -26.85 5.19
C ASP A 275 12.39 -27.27 3.71
N PRO A 276 12.42 -28.57 3.34
CA PRO A 276 12.46 -28.97 1.93
C PRO A 276 11.24 -28.51 1.12
N ALA A 277 10.11 -28.24 1.76
CA ALA A 277 8.88 -27.78 1.11
C ALA A 277 8.81 -26.25 0.94
N ILE A 278 9.69 -25.49 1.61
CA ILE A 278 9.67 -24.01 1.58
C ILE A 278 10.00 -23.48 0.19
N GLU A 279 11.01 -24.03 -0.48
CA GLU A 279 11.39 -23.62 -1.84
C GLU A 279 10.24 -23.84 -2.84
N CYS A 280 9.65 -25.03 -2.86
CA CYS A 280 8.51 -25.34 -3.72
C CYS A 280 7.31 -24.41 -3.43
N THR A 281 7.00 -24.21 -2.14
CA THR A 281 5.93 -23.30 -1.69
C THR A 281 6.17 -21.87 -2.15
N TRP A 282 7.40 -21.37 -1.99
CA TRP A 282 7.79 -20.06 -2.47
C TRP A 282 7.63 -19.96 -3.99
N HIS A 283 8.16 -20.91 -4.75
CA HIS A 283 8.01 -20.93 -6.20
C HIS A 283 6.54 -20.88 -6.60
N ARG A 284 5.66 -21.66 -5.96
CA ARG A 284 4.23 -21.67 -6.29
C ARG A 284 3.55 -20.33 -6.01
N VAL A 285 3.74 -19.78 -4.81
CA VAL A 285 3.06 -18.57 -4.35
C VAL A 285 3.65 -17.29 -4.93
N VAL A 286 4.95 -17.26 -5.23
CA VAL A 286 5.65 -16.05 -5.67
C VAL A 286 5.91 -16.07 -7.17
N LYS A 287 6.25 -17.23 -7.73
CA LYS A 287 6.60 -17.40 -9.15
C LYS A 287 5.55 -18.18 -9.95
N GLY A 288 4.68 -18.95 -9.34
CA GLY A 288 3.77 -19.85 -10.02
C GLY A 288 2.55 -19.13 -10.61
N ASN A 289 1.64 -19.93 -11.16
CA ASN A 289 0.34 -19.46 -11.64
C ASN A 289 -0.54 -18.95 -10.48
N ASP A 290 -0.31 -19.46 -9.27
CA ASP A 290 -0.99 -19.02 -8.05
C ASP A 290 -0.47 -17.69 -7.52
N ALA A 291 0.66 -17.21 -8.07
CA ALA A 291 1.19 -15.94 -7.65
C ALA A 291 0.18 -14.83 -7.97
N PRO A 292 -0.10 -13.91 -7.03
CA PRO A 292 -0.88 -12.73 -7.30
C PRO A 292 -0.03 -11.76 -8.14
N ARG A 293 0.30 -12.18 -9.36
CA ARG A 293 0.93 -11.35 -10.36
C ARG A 293 -0.09 -10.29 -10.73
N SER A 294 0.39 -9.05 -10.77
CA SER A 294 -0.35 -7.99 -11.42
C SER A 294 -0.42 -8.31 -12.93
N LEU A 295 -1.40 -9.13 -13.32
CA LEU A 295 -1.79 -9.36 -14.72
C LEU A 295 -2.46 -8.13 -15.35
N ARG A 296 -2.40 -7.00 -14.63
CA ARG A 296 -2.85 -5.70 -15.13
C ARG A 296 -2.42 -5.48 -16.57
N ASN A 297 -3.37 -5.13 -17.43
CA ASN A 297 -3.11 -4.68 -18.78
C ASN A 297 -2.66 -3.21 -18.78
N GLY A 298 -1.85 -2.80 -19.76
CA GLY A 298 -1.36 -1.42 -19.91
C GLY A 298 0.11 -1.22 -19.52
N GLU A 299 0.57 0.03 -19.69
CA GLU A 299 1.98 0.41 -19.60
C GLU A 299 2.56 0.14 -18.20
N LYS A 300 3.67 -0.60 -18.15
CA LYS A 300 4.38 -0.92 -16.90
C LYS A 300 5.24 0.26 -16.41
N GLN A 301 5.83 1.01 -17.34
CA GLN A 301 6.76 2.08 -17.01
C GLN A 301 5.98 3.29 -16.51
N ARG A 302 6.35 3.77 -15.33
CA ARG A 302 5.86 5.04 -14.77
C ARG A 302 7.02 6.00 -14.70
N ARG A 303 6.93 7.05 -15.52
CA ARG A 303 7.95 8.09 -15.53
C ARG A 303 7.73 9.03 -14.36
N TYR A 304 8.81 9.61 -13.89
CA TYR A 304 8.85 10.61 -12.83
C TYR A 304 9.63 11.82 -13.33
N LYS A 305 9.24 13.01 -12.89
CA LYS A 305 10.06 14.22 -13.04
C LYS A 305 11.32 14.09 -12.18
N ARG A 306 12.40 14.76 -12.58
CA ARG A 306 13.65 14.82 -11.79
C ARG A 306 13.39 15.22 -10.34
N LYS A 307 12.65 16.32 -10.12
CA LYS A 307 12.24 16.79 -8.78
C LYS A 307 11.56 15.71 -7.93
N GLN A 308 10.74 14.85 -8.53
CA GLN A 308 10.03 13.79 -7.80
C GLN A 308 10.98 12.66 -7.40
N LEU A 309 11.93 12.30 -8.27
CA LEU A 309 13.00 11.35 -7.93
C LEU A 309 13.89 11.90 -6.81
N ASP A 310 14.24 13.19 -6.88
CA ASP A 310 15.04 13.85 -5.84
C ASP A 310 14.32 13.85 -4.49
N LEU A 311 13.00 14.12 -4.46
CA LEU A 311 12.19 14.02 -3.25
C LEU A 311 12.18 12.60 -2.66
N MET A 312 12.13 11.55 -3.50
CA MET A 312 12.25 10.18 -2.98
C MET A 312 13.62 9.92 -2.38
N VAL A 313 14.69 10.38 -3.03
CA VAL A 313 16.06 10.22 -2.52
C VAL A 313 16.21 10.93 -1.17
N SER A 314 15.75 12.18 -1.06
CA SER A 314 15.76 12.91 0.21
C SER A 314 14.96 12.21 1.31
N ALA A 315 13.79 11.65 0.98
CA ALA A 315 12.99 10.89 1.93
C ALA A 315 13.69 9.60 2.41
N LEU A 316 14.44 8.93 1.53
CA LEU A 316 15.23 7.75 1.90
C LEU A 316 16.45 8.13 2.73
N ASP A 317 17.14 9.22 2.39
CA ASP A 317 18.28 9.76 3.16
C ASP A 317 17.83 10.15 4.59
N GLU A 318 16.65 10.76 4.74
CA GLU A 318 16.07 11.10 6.05
C GLU A 318 15.82 9.84 6.90
N LEU A 319 15.24 8.79 6.29
CA LEU A 319 14.98 7.52 6.99
C LEU A 319 16.28 6.80 7.34
N GLU A 320 17.28 6.81 6.44
CA GLU A 320 18.59 6.23 6.69
C GLU A 320 19.28 6.89 7.86
N MET A 321 19.30 8.23 7.91
CA MET A 321 19.88 8.99 9.01
C MET A 321 19.14 8.73 10.33
N LYS A 322 17.80 8.72 10.31
CA LYS A 322 17.00 8.51 11.52
C LYS A 322 17.18 7.12 12.12
N TYR A 323 17.35 6.10 11.29
CA TYR A 323 17.42 4.70 11.69
C TYR A 323 18.81 4.11 11.39
N GLU A 324 19.87 4.89 11.55
CA GLU A 324 21.24 4.50 11.17
C GLU A 324 21.73 3.20 11.85
N ASN A 325 21.21 2.89 13.04
CA ASN A 325 21.53 1.69 13.81
C ASN A 325 20.72 0.45 13.39
N GLU A 326 19.76 0.60 12.48
CA GLU A 326 18.88 -0.48 12.00
C GLU A 326 19.47 -1.10 10.72
N GLY A 327 20.56 -1.87 10.86
CA GLY A 327 21.39 -2.32 9.75
C GLY A 327 20.62 -2.95 8.58
N LYS A 328 19.58 -3.76 8.87
CA LYS A 328 18.73 -4.37 7.85
C LYS A 328 17.90 -3.33 7.09
N LEU A 329 17.21 -2.43 7.79
CA LEU A 329 16.46 -1.34 7.17
C LEU A 329 17.38 -0.45 6.33
N VAL A 330 18.50 0.00 6.90
CA VAL A 330 19.47 0.86 6.20
C VAL A 330 19.97 0.20 4.92
N GLY A 331 20.26 -1.10 4.95
CA GLY A 331 20.62 -1.88 3.76
C GLY A 331 19.55 -1.84 2.67
N ILE A 332 18.26 -1.96 3.03
CA ILE A 332 17.13 -1.86 2.10
C ILE A 332 17.02 -0.45 1.52
N LEU A 333 17.07 0.59 2.37
CA LEU A 333 16.94 2.00 1.97
C LEU A 333 18.04 2.42 0.99
N ARG A 334 19.30 2.02 1.24
CA ARG A 334 20.44 2.27 0.34
C ARG A 334 20.24 1.65 -1.04
N ARG A 335 19.72 0.42 -1.10
CA ARG A 335 19.40 -0.25 -2.38
C ARG A 335 18.30 0.50 -3.13
N TYR A 336 17.25 0.94 -2.44
CA TYR A 336 16.18 1.73 -3.06
C TYR A 336 16.69 3.07 -3.59
N ARG A 337 17.50 3.78 -2.80
CA ARG A 337 18.13 5.04 -3.19
C ARG A 337 18.99 4.87 -4.45
N SER A 338 19.86 3.87 -4.46
CA SER A 338 20.71 3.53 -5.62
C SER A 338 19.87 3.19 -6.86
N ASN A 339 18.77 2.45 -6.69
CA ASN A 339 17.84 2.16 -7.79
C ASN A 339 17.19 3.43 -8.35
N ILE A 340 16.73 4.34 -7.48
CA ILE A 340 16.03 5.58 -7.88
C ILE A 340 16.98 6.54 -8.60
N ILE A 341 18.22 6.70 -8.12
CA ILE A 341 19.23 7.57 -8.76
C ILE A 341 19.50 7.14 -10.21
N LYS A 342 19.49 5.83 -10.47
CA LYS A 342 19.71 5.26 -11.80
C LYS A 342 18.50 5.35 -12.73
N ARG A 343 17.31 5.75 -12.24
CA ARG A 343 16.12 5.84 -13.09
C ARG A 343 16.24 7.04 -14.04
N PRO A 344 15.86 6.87 -15.33
CA PRO A 344 15.78 8.01 -16.24
C PRO A 344 14.66 8.94 -15.79
N ALA A 345 14.96 10.23 -15.71
CA ALA A 345 13.94 11.25 -15.48
C ALA A 345 13.17 11.53 -16.77
N GLU A 346 11.90 11.93 -16.62
CA GLU A 346 11.14 12.50 -17.72
C GLU A 346 11.76 13.84 -18.14
N GLU A 347 12.32 13.90 -19.35
CA GLU A 347 12.84 15.13 -19.95
C GLU A 347 11.66 16.00 -20.42
N LYS A 348 11.65 17.27 -20.02
CA LYS A 348 10.73 18.26 -20.60
C LYS A 348 11.10 18.43 -22.08
N GLY A 349 10.24 17.99 -23.00
CA GLY A 349 10.33 18.41 -24.39
C GLY A 349 10.67 17.34 -25.44
N LYS A 350 10.82 16.06 -25.08
CA LYS A 350 10.67 15.00 -26.10
C LYS A 350 9.18 14.75 -26.30
N HIS A 351 8.52 15.70 -26.95
CA HIS A 351 7.23 15.45 -27.59
C HIS A 351 7.35 14.18 -28.43
N LEU A 352 6.26 13.41 -28.48
CA LEU A 352 6.08 12.29 -29.37
C LEU A 352 6.76 12.57 -30.71
N PRO A 353 7.56 11.63 -31.26
CA PRO A 353 8.14 11.80 -32.58
C PRO A 353 7.06 12.33 -33.52
N GLU A 354 7.38 13.40 -34.25
CA GLU A 354 6.48 14.13 -35.16
C GLU A 354 5.68 13.20 -36.08
N GLU A 355 6.19 11.99 -36.32
CA GLU A 355 5.51 10.85 -36.97
C GLU A 355 4.16 10.44 -36.35
N VAL A 356 4.00 10.47 -35.02
CA VAL A 356 2.73 10.11 -34.36
C VAL A 356 1.71 11.24 -34.49
N ALA A 357 2.15 12.49 -34.38
CA ALA A 357 1.30 13.65 -34.65
C ALA A 357 0.84 13.69 -36.11
N THR A 358 1.72 13.33 -37.05
CA THR A 358 1.41 13.30 -38.48
C THR A 358 0.46 12.15 -38.85
N LYS A 359 0.54 10.99 -38.18
CA LYS A 359 -0.42 9.87 -38.38
C LYS A 359 -1.81 10.17 -37.83
N MET A 360 -1.92 10.98 -36.79
CA MET A 360 -3.21 11.42 -36.26
C MET A 360 -3.83 12.57 -37.06
N ALA A 361 -3.03 13.41 -37.71
CA ALA A 361 -3.53 14.48 -38.59
C ALA A 361 -3.99 13.99 -39.99
N ARG A 362 -3.71 12.73 -40.36
CA ARG A 362 -4.09 12.12 -41.65
C ARG A 362 -5.27 11.14 -41.55
N ARG A 363 -5.93 11.07 -40.40
CA ARG A 363 -7.22 10.39 -40.20
C ARG A 363 -8.25 11.44 -39.84
#